data_AF-A0A382X469-F1
#
_entry.id   AF-A0A382X469-F1
#
_cell.length_a   1.000
_cell.length_b   1.000
_cell.length_c   1.000
_cell.angle_alpha   90.00
_cell.angle_beta   90.00
_cell.angle_gamma   90.00
#
_symmetry.space_group_name_H-M   'P 1'
#
loop_
_entity.id
_entity.type
_entity.pdbx_description
1 polymer ?
#
loop_
_entity_poly.entity_id
_entity_poly.type
_entity_poly.pdbx_seq_one_letter_code
_entity_poly.pdbx_strand_id
1 'polypeptide(L)' 'QIVTGVGFLGAGTILRSGLTISGLTTAATIWATAAIGMAVGSGLYIAAASGTVLVLVILYLFAPYRQQE' A
#
# COMPACT_ATOMS: atom_id res chain seq x y z
N GLN A 1 3.34 -17.35 -2.10
CA GLN A 1 2.75 -17.52 -0.75
C GLN A 1 2.53 -16.19 -0.02
N ILE A 2 3.34 -15.14 -0.28
CA ILE A 2 3.23 -13.82 0.36
C ILE A 2 1.88 -13.13 0.03
N VAL A 3 1.44 -13.24 -1.23
CA VAL A 3 0.16 -12.65 -1.73
C VAL A 3 -1.06 -13.16 -0.96
N THR A 4 -1.07 -14.44 -0.58
CA THR A 4 -2.17 -15.08 0.15
C THR A 4 -2.24 -14.56 1.60
N GLY A 5 -1.10 -14.36 2.25
CA GLY A 5 -1.02 -13.80 3.60
C GLY A 5 -1.40 -12.32 3.68
N VAL A 6 -1.00 -11.52 2.68
CA VAL A 6 -1.39 -10.10 2.59
C VAL A 6 -2.88 -9.95 2.25
N GLY A 7 -3.46 -10.88 1.47
CA GLY A 7 -4.89 -10.89 1.17
C GLY A 7 -5.80 -11.12 2.39
N PHE A 8 -5.31 -11.81 3.43
CA PHE A 8 -6.05 -11.99 4.69
C PHE A 8 -6.24 -10.69 5.47
N LEU A 9 -5.36 -9.69 5.29
CA LEU A 9 -5.47 -8.36 5.89
C LEU A 9 -6.57 -7.50 5.24
N GLY A 10 -7.49 -8.09 4.46
CA GLY A 10 -8.47 -7.44 3.58
C GLY A 10 -9.37 -6.36 4.20
N ALA A 11 -9.43 -6.23 5.53
CA ALA A 11 -10.10 -5.13 6.23
C ALA A 11 -9.25 -3.83 6.31
N GLY A 12 -7.97 -3.88 5.94
CA GLY A 12 -7.00 -2.82 6.15
C GLY A 12 -6.35 -2.88 7.54
N THR A 13 -5.30 -2.08 7.74
CA THR A 13 -4.67 -1.93 9.06
C THR A 13 -5.08 -0.61 9.68
N ILE A 14 -5.60 -0.66 10.90
CA ILE A 14 -5.89 0.52 11.70
C ILE A 14 -4.62 0.89 12.45
N LEU A 15 -3.98 1.99 12.06
CA LEU A 15 -2.79 2.50 12.74
C LEU A 15 -3.24 3.31 13.96
N ARG A 16 -2.91 2.79 15.15
CA ARG A 16 -3.21 3.43 16.43
C ARG A 16 -1.93 3.91 17.10
N SER A 17 -1.87 5.20 17.42
CA SER A 17 -0.78 5.80 18.20
C SER A 17 -1.33 6.24 19.57
N GLY A 18 -1.04 5.44 20.60
CA GLY A 18 -1.58 5.67 21.94
C GLY A 18 -3.11 5.55 21.99
N LEU A 19 -3.80 6.62 22.43
CA LEU A 19 -5.26 6.71 22.43
C LEU A 19 -5.86 7.19 21.10
N THR A 20 -5.02 7.67 20.17
CA THR A 20 -5.48 8.29 18.92
C THR A 20 -5.30 7.34 17.74
N ILE A 21 -6.35 7.19 16.92
CA ILE A 21 -6.26 6.45 15.65
C ILE A 21 -5.67 7.42 14.62
N SER A 22 -4.43 7.16 14.19
CA SER A 22 -3.62 8.08 13.38
C SER A 22 -3.73 7.85 11.88
N GLY A 23 -4.36 6.77 11.45
CA GLY A 23 -4.58 6.53 10.03
C GLY A 23 -5.21 5.18 9.74
N LEU A 24 -6.16 5.16 8.82
CA LEU A 24 -6.67 3.95 8.20
C LEU A 24 -5.89 3.72 6.90
N THR A 25 -4.70 3.14 7.01
CA THR A 25 -3.97 2.72 5.81
C THR A 25 -4.77 1.60 5.14
N THR A 26 -5.33 1.92 3.97
CA THR A 26 -6.21 1.01 3.22
C THR A 26 -5.48 -0.28 2.87
N ALA A 27 -6.18 -1.43 2.87
CA ALA A 27 -5.62 -2.71 2.43
C ALA A 27 -4.91 -2.63 1.06
N ALA A 28 -5.36 -1.72 0.19
CA ALA A 28 -4.75 -1.45 -1.11
C ALA A 28 -3.27 -1.04 -1.05
N THR A 29 -2.84 -0.23 -0.07
CA THR A 29 -1.44 0.20 0.02
C THR A 29 -0.51 -0.93 0.44
N ILE A 30 -0.98 -1.81 1.32
CA ILE A 30 -0.23 -2.98 1.78
C ILE A 30 -0.06 -3.98 0.63
N TRP A 31 -1.10 -4.16 -0.18
CA TRP A 31 -1.05 -5.03 -1.35
C TRP A 31 -0.07 -4.48 -2.40
N ALA A 32 -0.11 -3.18 -2.64
CA ALA A 32 0.79 -2.50 -3.57
C ALA A 32 2.27 -2.57 -3.13
N THR A 33 2.58 -2.33 -1.86
CA THR A 33 3.96 -2.42 -1.36
C THR A 33 4.50 -3.85 -1.37
N ALA A 34 3.65 -4.84 -1.10
CA ALA A 34 4.02 -6.26 -1.23
C ALA A 34 4.35 -6.66 -2.68
N ALA A 35 3.56 -6.18 -3.65
CA ALA A 35 3.82 -6.39 -5.08
C ALA A 35 5.16 -5.79 -5.52
N ILE A 36 5.45 -4.55 -5.09
CA ILE A 36 6.72 -3.88 -5.36
C ILE A 36 7.89 -4.64 -4.72
N GLY A 37 7.76 -5.05 -3.44
CA GLY A 37 8.80 -5.81 -2.74
C GLY A 37 9.13 -7.13 -3.40
N MET A 38 8.13 -7.84 -3.94
CA MET A 38 8.35 -9.06 -4.73
C MET A 38 9.05 -8.77 -6.06
N ALA A 39 8.69 -7.68 -6.75
CA ALA A 39 9.35 -7.29 -7.99
C ALA A 39 10.83 -6.95 -7.76
N VAL A 40 11.15 -6.24 -6.68
CA VAL A 40 12.54 -5.96 -6.26
C VAL A 40 13.28 -7.26 -5.92
N GLY A 41 12.67 -8.14 -5.12
CA GLY A 41 13.26 -9.43 -4.73
C GLY A 41 13.52 -10.37 -5.90
N SER A 42 12.79 -10.21 -7.01
CA SER A 42 12.99 -10.94 -8.26
C SER A 42 14.04 -10.30 -9.20
N GLY A 43 14.67 -9.18 -8.82
CA GLY A 43 15.65 -8.45 -9.64
C GLY A 43 15.05 -7.55 -10.72
N LEU A 44 13.72 -7.36 -10.75
CA LEU A 44 13.02 -6.54 -11.74
C LEU A 44 12.97 -5.07 -11.31
N TYR A 45 14.13 -4.42 -11.23
CA TYR A 45 14.24 -3.05 -10.71
C TYR A 45 13.47 -2.01 -11.52
N ILE A 46 13.45 -2.11 -12.84
CA ILE A 46 12.73 -1.18 -13.72
C ILE A 46 11.21 -1.29 -13.49
N ALA A 47 10.69 -2.51 -13.44
CA ALA A 47 9.28 -2.76 -13.16
C ALA A 47 8.90 -2.29 -11.74
N ALA A 48 9.75 -2.57 -10.74
CA ALA A 48 9.53 -2.14 -9.37
C ALA A 48 9.55 -0.60 -9.23
N ALA A 49 10.47 0.08 -9.90
CA ALA A 49 10.56 1.54 -9.90
C ALA A 49 9.32 2.17 -10.54
N SER A 50 8.93 1.70 -11.74
CA SER A 50 7.73 2.18 -12.42
C SER A 50 6.45 1.92 -11.60
N GLY A 51 6.34 0.74 -10.98
CA GLY A 51 5.23 0.39 -10.09
C GLY A 51 5.18 1.29 -8.85
N THR A 52 6.33 1.60 -8.25
CA THR A 52 6.43 2.51 -7.11
C THR A 52 5.96 3.90 -7.47
N VAL A 53 6.42 4.46 -8.60
CA VAL A 53 6.01 5.78 -9.07
C VAL A 53 4.51 5.81 -9.31
N LEU A 54 3.95 4.79 -9.98
CA LEU A 54 2.53 4.72 -10.27
C LEU A 54 1.68 4.65 -8.99
N VAL A 55 2.10 3.85 -8.01
CA VAL A 55 1.43 3.75 -6.70
C VAL A 55 1.50 5.07 -5.94
N LEU A 56 2.65 5.76 -5.96
CA LEU A 56 2.80 7.07 -5.33
C LEU A 56 1.94 8.14 -6.01
N VAL A 57 1.86 8.14 -7.35
CA VAL A 57 0.98 9.04 -8.10
C VAL A 57 -0.47 8.79 -7.70
N ILE A 58 -0.91 7.53 -7.64
CA ILE A 58 -2.28 7.21 -7.24
C ILE A 58 -2.54 7.67 -5.80
N LEU A 59 -1.65 7.38 -4.86
CA LEU A 59 -1.84 7.78 -3.47
C LEU A 59 -1.81 9.30 -3.31
N TYR A 60 -0.86 9.99 -3.93
CA TYR A 60 -0.73 11.43 -3.73
C TYR A 60 -1.79 12.24 -4.50
N LEU A 61 -2.20 11.77 -5.68
CA LEU A 61 -3.19 12.47 -6.51
C LEU A 61 -4.63 12.13 -6.12
N PHE A 62 -4.93 10.87 -5.76
CA PHE A 62 -6.29 10.42 -5.45
C PHE A 62 -6.59 10.24 -3.96
N ALA A 63 -5.61 9.99 -3.07
CA ALA A 63 -5.91 9.93 -1.64
C ALA A 63 -6.39 11.27 -1.03
N PRO A 64 -5.97 12.48 -1.47
CA PRO A 64 -6.53 13.70 -0.90
C PRO A 64 -8.02 13.87 -1.22
N TYR A 65 -8.54 13.21 -2.26
CA TYR A 65 -9.95 13.30 -2.64
C TYR A 65 -10.91 12.54 -1.70
N ARG A 66 -10.40 11.62 -0.87
CA ARG A 66 -11.23 10.80 0.04
C ARG A 66 -11.35 11.39 1.46
N GLN A 67 -10.60 12.43 1.78
CA GLN A 67 -10.56 13.01 3.13
C GLN A 67 -11.50 14.23 3.30
N GLN A 68 -12.36 14.50 2.31
CA GLN A 68 -13.37 15.57 2.33
C GLN A 68 -14.81 15.10 2.59
N GLU A 69 -15.06 13.80 2.81
CA GLU A 69 -16.36 13.29 3.32
C GLU A 69 -16.31 13.05 4.83
#